data_AF-A0A3B8IQA7-F1
#
_entry.id   AF-A0A3B8IQA7-F1
#
_cell.length_a   1.000
_cell.length_b   1.000
_cell.length_c   1.000
_cell.angle_alpha   90.00
_cell.angle_beta   90.00
_cell.angle_gamma   90.00
#
_symmetry.space_group_name_H-M   'P 1'
#
loop_
_entity.id
_entity.type
_entity.pdbx_description
1 polymer ?
#
loop_
_entity_poly.entity_id
_entity_poly.type
_entity_poly.pdbx_seq_one_letter_code
_entity_poly.pdbx_strand_id
1 'polypeptide(L)'
;MDIHTITGTSPTNRVTFASLEQTPENTRLYTNGSSVVELNRADYLTFKNITFEIEGYAYQHVIETGQYSKGIEFIGNKVITDSERSTLLSLGGEALNQHGKIVGNEFIGGNYGVFFYGLPGDTHVQIDSNRFEDQYSMAIYVERADTLLIRANTITKAEDGAYGQYRGIYIRSTPHMRVEGNTILSDREGTGIYLDRNYDGGTKLISNNVISLNSTGPSVGIYSYNCFYLELYSNNLYSNSSYYDGSGVWLSLSYYSTFKNNILYNTGEGIVLHSERSSGLDSDHNVFYSSDSVYLASTPTGTNGEGYTEYNLADWQATARQDQNSLFIDP
;
A
#
# COMPACT_ATOMS: atom_id res chain seq x y z
N MET A 1 23.51 5.99 14.68
CA MET A 1 24.66 5.34 14.02
C MET A 1 24.77 5.95 12.65
N ASP A 2 25.93 6.53 12.32
CA ASP A 2 26.21 7.01 10.96
C ASP A 2 27.16 6.00 10.30
N ILE A 3 26.69 5.34 9.24
CA ILE A 3 27.41 4.25 8.55
C ILE A 3 27.73 4.70 7.13
N HIS A 4 29.03 4.92 6.88
CA HIS A 4 29.56 5.22 5.56
C HIS A 4 29.87 3.95 4.75
N THR A 5 30.34 4.12 3.52
CA THR A 5 30.84 3.04 2.65
C THR A 5 31.76 2.06 3.39
N ILE A 6 31.46 0.77 3.24
CA ILE A 6 32.30 -0.33 3.73
C ILE A 6 32.93 -1.02 2.51
N THR A 7 34.26 -0.98 2.40
CA THR A 7 34.97 -1.56 1.26
C THR A 7 34.78 -3.07 1.19
N GLY A 8 34.52 -3.57 -0.03
CA GLY A 8 34.40 -5.01 -0.31
C GLY A 8 32.97 -5.56 -0.21
N THR A 9 31.98 -4.73 0.14
CA THR A 9 30.59 -5.17 0.11
C THR A 9 30.08 -5.37 -1.31
N SER A 10 29.23 -6.38 -1.50
CA SER A 10 28.65 -6.76 -2.79
C SER A 10 27.37 -7.57 -2.56
N PRO A 11 26.58 -7.91 -3.62
CA PRO A 11 25.41 -8.76 -3.45
C PRO A 11 25.70 -10.11 -2.76
N THR A 12 26.92 -10.65 -2.92
CA THR A 12 27.35 -11.92 -2.31
C THR A 12 28.19 -11.76 -1.05
N ASN A 13 28.79 -10.59 -0.82
CA ASN A 13 29.57 -10.28 0.38
C ASN A 13 28.90 -9.14 1.15
N ARG A 14 27.94 -9.50 1.99
CA ARG A 14 27.13 -8.55 2.77
C ARG A 14 27.70 -8.35 4.17
N VAL A 15 27.54 -7.17 4.75
CA VAL A 15 27.79 -6.95 6.18
C VAL A 15 26.47 -7.02 6.92
N THR A 16 26.41 -7.84 7.98
CA THR A 16 25.19 -8.03 8.77
C THR A 16 25.38 -7.49 10.18
N PHE A 17 24.48 -6.59 10.58
CA PHE A 17 24.29 -6.16 11.96
C PHE A 17 23.12 -6.97 12.53
N ALA A 18 23.38 -7.80 13.55
CA ALA A 18 22.35 -8.67 14.10
C ALA A 18 22.41 -8.76 15.62
N SER A 19 21.26 -8.97 16.25
CA SER A 19 21.20 -9.42 17.63
C SER A 19 21.79 -10.83 17.78
N LEU A 20 22.59 -11.02 18.82
CA LEU A 20 23.11 -12.34 19.20
C LEU A 20 21.99 -13.32 19.54
N GLU A 21 20.94 -12.83 20.21
CA GLU A 21 19.81 -13.62 20.69
C GLU A 21 18.79 -13.94 19.57
N GLN A 22 19.04 -13.44 18.36
CA GLN A 22 18.18 -13.65 17.20
C GLN A 22 16.73 -13.20 17.41
N THR A 23 16.51 -12.22 18.28
CA THR A 23 15.21 -11.60 18.54
C THR A 23 15.37 -10.09 18.71
N PRO A 24 14.46 -9.26 18.16
CA PRO A 24 14.51 -7.81 18.34
C PRO A 24 14.29 -7.39 19.81
N GLU A 25 13.71 -8.24 20.65
CA GLU A 25 13.37 -7.93 22.05
C GLU A 25 14.61 -7.68 22.94
N ASN A 26 15.78 -8.19 22.56
CA ASN A 26 16.97 -8.20 23.43
C ASN A 26 18.07 -7.23 22.97
N THR A 27 17.92 -6.59 21.82
CA THR A 27 18.92 -5.65 21.27
C THR A 27 18.23 -4.39 20.81
N ARG A 28 18.26 -3.36 21.66
CA ARG A 28 17.62 -2.07 21.43
C ARG A 28 18.67 -1.00 21.13
N LEU A 29 18.54 -0.37 19.98
CA LEU A 29 19.26 0.83 19.58
C LEU A 29 18.30 2.01 19.66
N TYR A 30 18.67 3.01 20.45
CA TYR A 30 17.76 4.08 20.86
C TYR A 30 18.43 5.44 20.84
N THR A 31 17.66 6.48 20.53
CA THR A 31 18.12 7.88 20.60
C THR A 31 16.95 8.85 20.86
N ASN A 32 17.27 10.00 21.44
CA ASN A 32 16.39 11.18 21.48
C ASN A 32 16.76 12.21 20.39
N GLY A 33 17.67 11.82 19.49
CA GLY A 33 18.17 12.63 18.38
C GLY A 33 17.36 12.46 17.10
N SER A 34 17.99 12.74 15.96
CA SER A 34 17.35 12.70 14.63
C SER A 34 17.04 11.29 14.15
N SER A 35 18.03 10.39 14.20
CA SER A 35 17.93 9.06 13.59
C SER A 35 18.71 8.03 14.39
N VAL A 36 18.22 6.79 14.45
CA VAL A 36 18.97 5.67 15.04
C VAL A 36 20.03 5.16 14.07
N VAL A 37 19.71 5.13 12.77
CA VAL A 37 20.61 4.72 11.69
C VAL A 37 20.49 5.68 10.52
N GLU A 38 21.63 6.23 10.11
CA GLU A 38 21.80 6.97 8.87
C GLU A 38 22.86 6.24 8.04
N LEU A 39 22.54 5.92 6.79
CA LEU A 39 23.49 5.34 5.84
C LEU A 39 23.94 6.38 4.83
N ASN A 40 25.23 6.41 4.55
CA ASN A 40 25.81 7.33 3.58
C ASN A 40 26.69 6.56 2.59
N ARG A 41 26.12 6.25 1.42
CA ARG A 41 26.78 5.44 0.37
C ARG A 41 27.23 4.08 0.89
N ALA A 42 26.46 3.49 1.80
CA ALA A 42 26.77 2.19 2.38
C ALA A 42 25.94 1.13 1.67
N ASP A 43 26.60 0.15 1.06
CA ASP A 43 25.94 -0.83 0.20
C ASP A 43 25.94 -2.23 0.81
N TYR A 44 24.90 -2.99 0.49
CA TYR A 44 24.76 -4.41 0.81
C TYR A 44 24.87 -4.71 2.31
N LEU A 45 24.17 -3.90 3.10
CA LEU A 45 24.02 -4.08 4.55
C LEU A 45 22.72 -4.80 4.88
N THR A 46 22.77 -5.70 5.86
CA THR A 46 21.59 -6.36 6.43
C THR A 46 21.48 -6.02 7.92
N PHE A 47 20.33 -5.51 8.34
CA PHE A 47 19.96 -5.33 9.74
C PHE A 47 18.98 -6.43 10.13
N LYS A 48 19.29 -7.17 11.19
CA LYS A 48 18.53 -8.38 11.54
C LYS A 48 18.23 -8.50 13.03
N ASN A 49 16.94 -8.64 13.36
CA ASN A 49 16.47 -8.92 14.71
C ASN A 49 16.94 -7.87 15.73
N ILE A 50 16.83 -6.59 15.40
CA ILE A 50 17.19 -5.45 16.26
C ILE A 50 15.94 -4.57 16.47
N THR A 51 15.79 -3.99 17.66
CA THR A 51 14.84 -2.90 17.92
C THR A 51 15.52 -1.55 17.67
N PHE A 52 14.89 -0.69 16.86
CA PHE A 52 15.28 0.70 16.60
C PHE A 52 14.20 1.64 17.10
N GLU A 53 14.57 2.64 17.90
CA GLU A 53 13.57 3.49 18.54
C GLU A 53 14.00 4.95 18.73
N ILE A 54 13.05 5.84 18.53
CA ILE A 54 13.15 7.28 18.85
C ILE A 54 11.98 7.70 19.73
N GLU A 55 12.28 8.40 20.83
CA GLU A 55 11.30 9.04 21.71
C GLU A 55 11.40 10.59 21.61
N GLY A 56 10.26 11.27 21.53
CA GLY A 56 10.13 12.70 21.84
C GLY A 56 10.58 13.70 20.77
N TYR A 57 10.98 13.25 19.57
CA TYR A 57 11.36 14.14 18.46
C TYR A 57 10.40 14.04 17.27
N ALA A 58 9.96 15.19 16.76
CA ALA A 58 9.07 15.26 15.60
C ALA A 58 9.84 15.57 14.30
N TYR A 59 9.35 15.02 13.17
CA TYR A 59 9.80 15.28 11.79
C TYR A 59 11.10 14.59 11.33
N GLN A 60 11.36 13.34 11.73
CA GLN A 60 12.60 12.66 11.32
C GLN A 60 12.38 11.22 10.86
N HIS A 61 13.47 10.56 10.46
CA HIS A 61 13.51 9.16 10.04
C HIS A 61 14.13 8.31 11.15
N VAL A 62 13.44 7.28 11.66
CA VAL A 62 14.07 6.36 12.65
C VAL A 62 15.28 5.68 12.02
N ILE A 63 15.11 5.26 10.77
CA ILE A 63 16.15 4.72 9.90
C ILE A 63 16.09 5.44 8.55
N GLU A 64 17.21 6.02 8.13
CA GLU A 64 17.38 6.66 6.83
C GLU A 64 18.52 6.00 6.06
N THR A 65 18.25 5.46 4.87
CA THR A 65 19.32 4.87 4.06
C THR A 65 20.11 5.87 3.22
N GLY A 66 19.78 7.15 3.32
CA GLY A 66 20.43 8.27 2.64
C GLY A 66 20.51 8.10 1.12
N GLN A 67 21.13 9.07 0.47
CA GLN A 67 21.37 9.00 -0.98
C GLN A 67 22.47 7.96 -1.28
N TYR A 68 22.30 7.23 -2.39
CA TYR A 68 23.31 6.34 -2.98
C TYR A 68 23.66 5.05 -2.22
N SER A 69 22.88 4.64 -1.22
CA SER A 69 22.97 3.30 -0.64
C SER A 69 22.10 2.31 -1.45
N LYS A 70 22.58 1.08 -1.68
CA LYS A 70 21.84 0.03 -2.38
C LYS A 70 21.94 -1.34 -1.74
N GLY A 71 20.95 -2.20 -2.03
CA GLY A 71 20.94 -3.58 -1.56
C GLY A 71 20.75 -3.69 -0.06
N ILE A 72 19.99 -2.78 0.55
CA ILE A 72 19.76 -2.75 1.99
C ILE A 72 18.64 -3.70 2.37
N GLU A 73 18.85 -4.47 3.43
CA GLU A 73 17.88 -5.44 3.93
C GLU A 73 17.57 -5.21 5.42
N PHE A 74 16.29 -5.27 5.75
CA PHE A 74 15.75 -5.27 7.11
C PHE A 74 14.96 -6.56 7.31
N ILE A 75 15.41 -7.41 8.23
CA ILE A 75 14.84 -8.73 8.47
C ILE A 75 14.52 -8.92 9.96
N GLY A 76 13.26 -9.14 10.31
CA GLY A 76 12.89 -9.49 11.69
C GLY A 76 13.10 -8.39 12.73
N ASN A 77 13.23 -7.12 12.31
CA ASN A 77 13.47 -5.99 13.20
C ASN A 77 12.17 -5.44 13.78
N LYS A 78 12.31 -4.62 14.82
CA LYS A 78 11.23 -3.79 15.35
C LYS A 78 11.63 -2.32 15.24
N VAL A 79 10.77 -1.48 14.71
CA VAL A 79 11.03 -0.04 14.53
C VAL A 79 9.89 0.72 15.18
N ILE A 80 10.21 1.66 16.07
CA ILE A 80 9.24 2.28 16.96
C ILE A 80 9.48 3.79 17.03
N THR A 81 8.40 4.57 17.03
CA THR A 81 8.42 5.98 17.45
C THR A 81 7.06 6.40 18.01
N ASP A 82 7.07 7.31 18.98
CA ASP A 82 5.87 7.95 19.53
C ASP A 82 5.44 9.21 18.75
N SER A 83 6.18 9.59 17.70
CA SER A 83 5.92 10.81 16.94
C SER A 83 4.92 10.60 15.80
N GLU A 84 3.84 11.39 15.78
CA GLU A 84 2.87 11.42 14.67
C GLU A 84 3.46 11.90 13.32
N ARG A 85 4.70 12.40 13.31
CA ARG A 85 5.33 13.08 12.16
C ARG A 85 6.55 12.36 11.60
N SER A 86 7.05 11.35 12.30
CA SER A 86 8.26 10.65 11.91
C SER A 86 7.98 9.51 10.95
N THR A 87 8.92 9.23 10.06
CA THR A 87 8.90 8.03 9.21
C THR A 87 9.78 6.97 9.86
N LEU A 88 9.33 5.73 9.96
CA LEU A 88 10.12 4.68 10.62
C LEU A 88 11.29 4.23 9.73
N LEU A 89 11.00 3.87 8.47
CA LEU A 89 12.03 3.47 7.52
C LEU A 89 11.91 4.26 6.22
N SER A 90 12.91 5.11 5.97
CA SER A 90 13.06 5.85 4.72
C SER A 90 14.13 5.21 3.85
N LEU A 91 13.68 4.68 2.72
CA LEU A 91 14.50 4.05 1.69
C LEU A 91 14.38 4.87 0.41
N GLY A 92 15.48 5.39 -0.11
CA GLY A 92 15.40 6.13 -1.37
C GLY A 92 16.32 7.31 -1.50
N GLY A 93 16.24 7.95 -2.67
CA GLY A 93 17.04 9.13 -3.02
C GLY A 93 17.42 9.14 -4.50
N GLU A 94 18.21 10.13 -4.93
CA GLU A 94 18.68 10.30 -6.32
C GLU A 94 19.72 9.24 -6.78
N ALA A 95 19.46 7.95 -6.49
CA ALA A 95 20.37 6.86 -6.84
C ALA A 95 19.69 5.79 -7.69
N LEU A 96 20.43 5.34 -8.70
CA LEU A 96 20.05 4.22 -9.56
C LEU A 96 20.37 2.89 -8.85
N ASN A 97 19.52 1.88 -9.03
CA ASN A 97 19.69 0.49 -8.58
C ASN A 97 19.47 0.23 -7.09
N GLN A 98 18.36 0.75 -6.55
CA GLN A 98 17.97 0.48 -5.18
C GLN A 98 17.23 -0.86 -5.10
N HIS A 99 17.93 -1.89 -4.61
CA HIS A 99 17.30 -3.12 -4.17
C HIS A 99 17.02 -3.02 -2.66
N GLY A 100 15.76 -3.16 -2.28
CA GLY A 100 15.31 -3.07 -0.88
C GLY A 100 14.55 -4.32 -0.49
N LYS A 101 14.88 -4.92 0.65
CA LYS A 101 14.16 -6.06 1.20
C LYS A 101 13.77 -5.80 2.65
N ILE A 102 12.48 -5.70 2.90
CA ILE A 102 11.89 -5.45 4.21
C ILE A 102 11.01 -6.64 4.54
N VAL A 103 11.51 -7.57 5.35
CA VAL A 103 10.85 -8.86 5.60
C VAL A 103 10.69 -9.17 7.08
N GLY A 104 9.47 -9.50 7.51
CA GLY A 104 9.22 -10.00 8.86
C GLY A 104 9.43 -8.95 9.96
N ASN A 105 9.43 -7.67 9.63
CA ASN A 105 9.65 -6.59 10.60
C ASN A 105 8.33 -6.12 11.22
N GLU A 106 8.42 -5.41 12.33
CA GLU A 106 7.33 -4.72 13.00
C GLU A 106 7.59 -3.21 13.01
N PHE A 107 6.61 -2.42 12.59
CA PHE A 107 6.64 -0.96 12.53
C PHE A 107 5.50 -0.39 13.38
N ILE A 108 5.82 0.31 14.47
CA ILE A 108 4.84 0.84 15.43
C ILE A 108 4.93 2.36 15.51
N GLY A 109 3.78 3.03 15.33
CA GLY A 109 3.66 4.48 15.38
C GLY A 109 4.10 5.15 14.07
N GLY A 110 4.38 6.45 14.14
CA GLY A 110 4.91 7.21 13.01
C GLY A 110 3.90 7.64 11.95
N ASN A 111 4.24 8.66 11.19
CA ASN A 111 3.47 9.10 10.03
C ASN A 111 3.49 8.05 8.90
N TYR A 112 4.69 7.54 8.61
CA TYR A 112 4.94 6.50 7.62
C TYR A 112 5.66 5.31 8.26
N GLY A 113 5.19 4.09 8.01
CA GLY A 113 5.93 2.87 8.38
C GLY A 113 7.15 2.69 7.47
N VAL A 114 6.90 2.43 6.19
CA VAL A 114 7.93 2.41 5.14
C VAL A 114 7.64 3.49 4.13
N PHE A 115 8.64 4.32 3.86
CA PHE A 115 8.64 5.30 2.78
C PHE A 115 9.73 4.93 1.78
N PHE A 116 9.33 4.57 0.57
CA PHE A 116 10.22 4.26 -0.54
C PHE A 116 10.10 5.31 -1.66
N TYR A 117 11.23 5.92 -2.03
CA TYR A 117 11.31 6.83 -3.18
C TYR A 117 12.47 6.45 -4.10
N GLY A 118 12.14 5.82 -5.22
CA GLY A 118 13.10 5.35 -6.20
C GLY A 118 13.34 6.32 -7.36
N LEU A 119 14.19 5.87 -8.27
CA LEU A 119 14.31 6.41 -9.61
C LEU A 119 13.83 5.34 -10.63
N PRO A 120 13.12 5.74 -11.71
CA PRO A 120 12.67 4.84 -12.75
C PRO A 120 13.86 4.09 -13.36
N GLY A 121 13.70 2.81 -13.63
CA GLY A 121 14.79 1.89 -13.99
C GLY A 121 15.01 0.85 -12.89
N ASP A 122 16.08 0.04 -13.00
CA ASP A 122 16.41 -1.20 -12.27
C ASP A 122 16.33 -1.15 -10.71
N THR A 123 15.13 -0.91 -10.18
CA THR A 123 14.83 -0.75 -8.75
C THR A 123 13.87 -1.85 -8.34
N HIS A 124 14.29 -2.71 -7.42
CA HIS A 124 13.52 -3.88 -6.98
C HIS A 124 13.24 -3.82 -5.48
N VAL A 125 11.98 -3.73 -5.11
CA VAL A 125 11.56 -3.59 -3.71
C VAL A 125 10.67 -4.75 -3.30
N GLN A 126 11.04 -5.41 -2.21
CA GLN A 126 10.24 -6.44 -1.56
C GLN A 126 9.87 -5.99 -0.15
N ILE A 127 8.56 -5.90 0.13
CA ILE A 127 7.99 -5.65 1.46
C ILE A 127 7.09 -6.84 1.78
N ASP A 128 7.59 -7.79 2.58
CA ASP A 128 6.96 -9.09 2.77
C ASP A 128 6.79 -9.47 4.25
N SER A 129 5.60 -9.93 4.63
CA SER A 129 5.36 -10.52 5.96
C SER A 129 5.66 -9.57 7.12
N ASN A 130 5.52 -8.26 6.95
CA ASN A 130 5.71 -7.27 8.02
C ASN A 130 4.39 -6.95 8.74
N ARG A 131 4.49 -6.46 9.98
CA ARG A 131 3.39 -5.87 10.74
C ARG A 131 3.55 -4.35 10.82
N PHE A 132 2.49 -3.63 10.52
CA PHE A 132 2.38 -2.18 10.59
C PHE A 132 1.23 -1.83 11.54
N GLU A 133 1.52 -1.07 12.58
CA GLU A 133 0.58 -0.71 13.63
C GLU A 133 0.70 0.78 13.96
N ASP A 134 -0.44 1.47 14.07
CA ASP A 134 -0.54 2.85 14.57
C ASP A 134 0.13 3.91 13.67
N GLN A 135 0.06 3.74 12.34
CA GLN A 135 0.51 4.79 11.41
C GLN A 135 -0.53 5.90 11.21
N TYR A 136 -0.07 7.15 11.16
CA TYR A 136 -0.95 8.33 11.04
C TYR A 136 -1.30 8.73 9.60
N SER A 137 -0.44 8.45 8.61
CA SER A 137 -0.75 8.74 7.20
C SER A 137 -0.77 7.49 6.36
N MET A 138 0.34 6.73 6.35
CA MET A 138 0.45 5.53 5.52
C MET A 138 1.33 4.45 6.13
N ALA A 139 0.90 3.19 6.07
CA ALA A 139 1.78 2.09 6.48
C ALA A 139 2.91 1.91 5.46
N ILE A 140 2.58 1.89 4.17
CA ILE A 140 3.54 1.69 3.07
C ILE A 140 3.33 2.77 2.01
N TYR A 141 4.38 3.54 1.72
CA TYR A 141 4.48 4.43 0.57
C TYR A 141 5.57 3.94 -0.37
N VAL A 142 5.25 3.73 -1.65
CA VAL A 142 6.22 3.39 -2.69
C VAL A 142 6.00 4.27 -3.91
N GLU A 143 7.03 4.98 -4.32
CA GLU A 143 7.04 5.73 -5.58
C GLU A 143 8.24 5.33 -6.44
N ARG A 144 8.00 5.10 -7.73
CA ARG A 144 9.04 4.88 -8.76
C ARG A 144 9.96 3.68 -8.48
N ALA A 145 9.42 2.58 -7.94
CA ALA A 145 10.05 1.27 -8.06
C ALA A 145 9.82 0.74 -9.48
N ASP A 146 10.74 -0.03 -10.05
CA ASP A 146 10.49 -0.71 -11.34
C ASP A 146 9.74 -2.01 -11.11
N THR A 147 10.25 -2.84 -10.19
CA THR A 147 9.60 -4.07 -9.76
C THR A 147 9.31 -4.02 -8.25
N LEU A 148 8.04 -4.19 -7.90
CA LEU A 148 7.53 -4.12 -6.54
C LEU A 148 6.79 -5.40 -6.14
N LEU A 149 7.15 -5.97 -5.00
CA LEU A 149 6.40 -7.02 -4.33
C LEU A 149 5.99 -6.56 -2.93
N ILE A 150 4.69 -6.40 -2.69
CA ILE A 150 4.12 -6.17 -1.36
C ILE A 150 3.25 -7.37 -1.02
N ARG A 151 3.69 -8.22 -0.10
CA ARG A 151 3.01 -9.50 0.15
C ARG A 151 2.87 -9.84 1.63
N ALA A 152 1.75 -10.46 1.99
CA ALA A 152 1.52 -11.05 3.31
C ALA A 152 1.75 -10.09 4.49
N ASN A 153 1.68 -8.77 4.27
CA ASN A 153 1.80 -7.79 5.34
C ASN A 153 0.46 -7.65 6.08
N THR A 154 0.54 -7.33 7.37
CA THR A 154 -0.61 -7.01 8.20
C THR A 154 -0.53 -5.54 8.60
N ILE A 155 -1.54 -4.76 8.24
CA ILE A 155 -1.68 -3.34 8.55
C ILE A 155 -2.91 -3.19 9.45
N THR A 156 -2.73 -2.68 10.66
CA THR A 156 -3.79 -2.54 11.65
C THR A 156 -3.73 -1.19 12.34
N LYS A 157 -4.88 -0.70 12.81
CA LYS A 157 -5.02 0.47 13.69
C LYS A 157 -4.41 1.72 13.05
N ALA A 158 -5.22 2.44 12.30
CA ALA A 158 -4.81 3.76 11.81
C ALA A 158 -5.09 4.77 12.92
N GLU A 159 -4.08 5.53 13.32
CA GLU A 159 -4.27 6.58 14.32
C GLU A 159 -4.87 7.84 13.68
N ASP A 160 -5.63 8.59 14.47
CA ASP A 160 -6.10 9.92 14.07
C ASP A 160 -4.92 10.89 14.06
N GLY A 161 -4.67 11.50 12.91
CA GLY A 161 -3.56 12.43 12.73
C GLY A 161 -3.99 13.76 12.12
N ALA A 162 -3.14 14.77 12.27
CA ALA A 162 -3.32 16.08 11.63
C ALA A 162 -3.28 16.04 10.08
N TYR A 163 -3.00 14.89 9.48
CA TYR A 163 -2.68 14.73 8.07
C TYR A 163 -3.72 13.88 7.33
N GLY A 164 -4.63 14.57 6.62
CA GLY A 164 -5.45 14.04 5.52
C GLY A 164 -6.25 12.76 5.80
N GLN A 165 -6.59 12.04 4.73
CA GLN A 165 -7.18 10.70 4.79
C GLN A 165 -6.08 9.64 4.83
N TYR A 166 -6.27 8.62 5.67
CA TYR A 166 -5.33 7.51 5.82
C TYR A 166 -5.22 6.67 4.55
N ARG A 167 -4.04 6.10 4.27
CA ARG A 167 -3.87 5.09 3.22
C ARG A 167 -3.04 3.92 3.73
N GLY A 168 -3.58 2.70 3.69
CA GLY A 168 -2.80 1.52 4.09
C GLY A 168 -1.55 1.36 3.22
N ILE A 169 -1.77 1.21 1.91
CA ILE A 169 -0.70 1.07 0.91
C ILE A 169 -0.89 2.14 -0.17
N TYR A 170 0.14 2.92 -0.46
CA TYR A 170 0.17 3.89 -1.56
C TYR A 170 1.28 3.54 -2.55
N ILE A 171 0.92 3.39 -3.83
CA ILE A 171 1.87 3.04 -4.90
C ILE A 171 1.72 4.01 -6.07
N ARG A 172 2.85 4.61 -6.48
CA ARG A 172 2.90 5.57 -7.57
C ARG A 172 3.96 5.27 -8.61
N SER A 173 3.61 5.47 -9.89
CA SER A 173 4.54 5.39 -11.03
C SER A 173 5.40 4.11 -11.03
N THR A 174 4.80 2.96 -10.76
CA THR A 174 5.45 1.67 -10.61
C THR A 174 4.93 0.69 -11.67
N PRO A 175 5.77 0.30 -12.65
CA PRO A 175 5.32 -0.44 -13.81
C PRO A 175 5.03 -1.91 -13.52
N HIS A 176 5.89 -2.57 -12.76
CA HIS A 176 5.75 -3.98 -12.42
C HIS A 176 5.45 -4.10 -10.94
N MET A 177 4.23 -4.52 -10.58
CA MET A 177 3.86 -4.70 -9.18
C MET A 177 3.02 -5.94 -8.93
N ARG A 178 3.23 -6.52 -7.75
CA ARG A 178 2.40 -7.56 -7.16
C ARG A 178 2.07 -7.15 -5.72
N VAL A 179 0.78 -6.94 -5.45
CA VAL A 179 0.25 -6.65 -4.11
C VAL A 179 -0.64 -7.81 -3.70
N GLU A 180 -0.11 -8.72 -2.88
CA GLU A 180 -0.70 -10.05 -2.71
C GLU A 180 -0.89 -10.47 -1.25
N GLY A 181 -2.07 -10.97 -0.89
CA GLY A 181 -2.25 -11.61 0.41
C GLY A 181 -2.09 -10.69 1.62
N ASN A 182 -2.17 -9.36 1.43
CA ASN A 182 -2.05 -8.42 2.54
C ASN A 182 -3.38 -8.30 3.29
N THR A 183 -3.31 -8.07 4.59
CA THR A 183 -4.47 -7.79 5.44
C THR A 183 -4.42 -6.34 5.91
N ILE A 184 -5.46 -5.56 5.62
CA ILE A 184 -5.57 -4.14 5.99
C ILE A 184 -6.85 -3.95 6.80
N LEU A 185 -6.70 -3.62 8.08
CA LEU A 185 -7.80 -3.38 9.00
C LEU A 185 -7.72 -1.94 9.51
N SER A 186 -8.71 -1.12 9.18
CA SER A 186 -8.78 0.27 9.61
C SER A 186 -10.21 0.63 10.02
N ASP A 187 -10.33 1.42 11.07
CA ASP A 187 -11.55 2.05 11.57
C ASP A 187 -11.61 3.55 11.24
N ARG A 188 -10.65 4.04 10.45
CA ARG A 188 -10.55 5.44 10.01
C ARG A 188 -11.01 5.59 8.56
N GLU A 189 -11.49 6.80 8.24
CA GLU A 189 -11.74 7.20 6.86
C GLU A 189 -10.46 7.18 6.02
N GLY A 190 -10.55 6.63 4.82
CA GLY A 190 -9.42 6.63 3.90
C GLY A 190 -9.44 5.48 2.90
N THR A 191 -8.26 5.05 2.48
CA THR A 191 -8.11 4.03 1.43
C THR A 191 -7.31 2.84 1.91
N GLY A 192 -7.75 1.62 1.62
CA GLY A 192 -6.95 0.41 1.85
C GLY A 192 -5.69 0.40 0.97
N ILE A 193 -5.89 0.30 -0.33
CA ILE A 193 -4.82 0.36 -1.36
C ILE A 193 -5.11 1.51 -2.32
N TYR A 194 -4.16 2.44 -2.43
CA TYR A 194 -4.24 3.59 -3.34
C TYR A 194 -3.16 3.48 -4.42
N LEU A 195 -3.59 3.55 -5.67
CA LEU A 195 -2.72 3.56 -6.84
C LEU A 195 -2.78 4.91 -7.55
N ASP A 196 -1.62 5.46 -7.91
CA ASP A 196 -1.52 6.74 -8.60
C ASP A 196 -0.59 6.67 -9.81
N ARG A 197 -1.08 7.03 -11.01
CA ARG A 197 -0.27 7.17 -12.23
C ARG A 197 0.56 5.93 -12.58
N ASN A 198 0.00 4.74 -12.36
CA ASN A 198 0.58 3.47 -12.80
C ASN A 198 0.02 3.11 -14.19
N TYR A 199 0.25 3.96 -15.19
CA TYR A 199 -0.36 3.86 -16.54
C TYR A 199 0.57 3.29 -17.61
N ASP A 200 1.79 2.92 -17.25
CA ASP A 200 2.71 2.25 -18.17
C ASP A 200 2.24 0.81 -18.50
N GLY A 201 2.85 0.20 -19.51
CA GLY A 201 2.50 -1.14 -19.99
C GLY A 201 3.02 -2.32 -19.15
N GLY A 202 3.57 -2.09 -17.95
CA GLY A 202 4.05 -3.16 -17.08
C GLY A 202 2.90 -3.96 -16.42
N THR A 203 3.24 -5.13 -15.89
CA THR A 203 2.30 -6.07 -15.24
C THR A 203 1.95 -5.64 -13.82
N LYS A 204 0.65 -5.51 -13.51
CA LYS A 204 0.17 -4.96 -12.23
C LYS A 204 -0.91 -5.86 -11.61
N LEU A 205 -0.50 -6.75 -10.70
CA LEU A 205 -1.38 -7.71 -10.04
C LEU A 205 -1.71 -7.27 -8.61
N ILE A 206 -3.00 -7.23 -8.28
CA ILE A 206 -3.52 -7.03 -6.92
C ILE A 206 -4.43 -8.19 -6.60
N SER A 207 -3.98 -9.09 -5.72
CA SER A 207 -4.71 -10.34 -5.49
C SER A 207 -4.74 -10.82 -4.06
N ASN A 208 -5.80 -11.55 -3.70
CA ASN A 208 -5.95 -12.21 -2.41
C ASN A 208 -5.79 -11.28 -1.19
N ASN A 209 -5.99 -9.96 -1.34
CA ASN A 209 -5.92 -9.05 -0.21
C ASN A 209 -7.24 -9.05 0.57
N VAL A 210 -7.15 -8.93 1.88
CA VAL A 210 -8.29 -8.74 2.78
C VAL A 210 -8.25 -7.31 3.29
N ILE A 211 -9.26 -6.52 2.96
CA ILE A 211 -9.34 -5.12 3.36
C ILE A 211 -10.67 -4.91 4.09
N SER A 212 -10.60 -4.42 5.32
CA SER A 212 -11.76 -4.13 6.16
C SER A 212 -11.67 -2.69 6.64
N LEU A 213 -12.54 -1.84 6.10
CA LEU A 213 -12.64 -0.41 6.43
C LEU A 213 -13.91 -0.17 7.23
N ASN A 214 -13.79 -0.18 8.55
CA ASN A 214 -14.90 0.01 9.48
C ASN A 214 -15.08 1.49 9.84
N SER A 215 -15.32 2.31 8.82
CA SER A 215 -15.64 3.72 8.96
C SER A 215 -16.86 4.08 8.12
N THR A 216 -17.82 4.77 8.73
CA THR A 216 -19.02 5.25 8.05
C THR A 216 -18.76 6.42 7.10
N GLY A 217 -17.59 7.08 7.21
CA GLY A 217 -17.18 8.17 6.32
C GLY A 217 -16.66 7.70 4.95
N PRO A 218 -16.19 8.60 4.07
CA PRO A 218 -15.77 8.28 2.71
C PRO A 218 -14.52 7.37 2.69
N SER A 219 -14.76 6.07 2.56
CA SER A 219 -13.72 5.03 2.64
C SER A 219 -13.72 4.17 1.38
N VAL A 220 -12.54 3.93 0.81
CA VAL A 220 -12.39 3.16 -0.43
C VAL A 220 -11.45 1.97 -0.23
N GLY A 221 -11.91 0.75 -0.50
CA GLY A 221 -11.07 -0.45 -0.37
C GLY A 221 -9.83 -0.39 -1.27
N ILE A 222 -10.05 -0.30 -2.58
CA ILE A 222 -9.00 -0.10 -3.59
C ILE A 222 -9.36 1.10 -4.47
N TYR A 223 -8.52 2.13 -4.46
CA TYR A 223 -8.67 3.30 -5.32
C TYR A 223 -7.55 3.34 -6.36
N SER A 224 -7.87 3.54 -7.64
CA SER A 224 -6.89 3.76 -8.69
C SER A 224 -7.16 5.05 -9.45
N TYR A 225 -6.13 5.89 -9.56
CA TYR A 225 -6.17 7.10 -10.37
C TYR A 225 -5.12 7.02 -11.49
N ASN A 226 -5.59 7.10 -12.73
CA ASN A 226 -4.73 7.05 -13.91
C ASN A 226 -3.83 5.80 -13.93
N CYS A 227 -4.46 4.62 -13.79
CA CYS A 227 -3.77 3.34 -13.74
C CYS A 227 -4.29 2.40 -14.82
N PHE A 228 -3.41 1.79 -15.61
CA PHE A 228 -3.81 0.98 -16.77
C PHE A 228 -3.41 -0.47 -16.57
N TYR A 229 -4.13 -1.40 -17.21
CA TYR A 229 -3.80 -2.83 -17.20
C TYR A 229 -3.69 -3.43 -15.80
N LEU A 230 -4.59 -3.02 -14.89
CA LEU A 230 -4.66 -3.59 -13.55
C LEU A 230 -5.31 -4.97 -13.60
N GLU A 231 -4.73 -5.93 -12.90
CA GLU A 231 -5.25 -7.27 -12.69
C GLU A 231 -5.72 -7.41 -11.24
N LEU A 232 -7.03 -7.31 -10.99
CA LEU A 232 -7.62 -7.39 -9.66
C LEU A 232 -8.34 -8.72 -9.48
N TYR A 233 -7.76 -9.62 -8.67
CA TYR A 233 -8.27 -10.98 -8.51
C TYR A 233 -8.45 -11.40 -7.06
N SER A 234 -9.60 -11.97 -6.71
CA SER A 234 -9.76 -12.67 -5.42
C SER A 234 -9.51 -11.81 -4.19
N ASN A 235 -9.73 -10.51 -4.28
CA ASN A 235 -9.67 -9.60 -3.14
C ASN A 235 -11.01 -9.62 -2.39
N ASN A 236 -10.94 -9.55 -1.07
CA ASN A 236 -12.09 -9.49 -0.17
C ASN A 236 -12.12 -8.13 0.51
N LEU A 237 -13.14 -7.33 0.21
CA LEU A 237 -13.24 -5.92 0.55
C LEU A 237 -14.52 -5.70 1.35
N TYR A 238 -14.36 -5.33 2.62
CA TYR A 238 -15.44 -4.91 3.50
C TYR A 238 -15.39 -3.40 3.75
N SER A 239 -16.55 -2.75 3.67
CA SER A 239 -16.76 -1.39 4.16
C SER A 239 -18.14 -1.26 4.81
N ASN A 240 -18.31 -0.28 5.69
CA ASN A 240 -19.62 0.16 6.17
C ASN A 240 -19.87 1.65 5.86
N SER A 241 -19.20 2.19 4.84
CA SER A 241 -19.36 3.58 4.43
C SER A 241 -20.79 3.86 3.95
N SER A 242 -21.38 4.93 4.45
CA SER A 242 -22.68 5.45 3.99
C SER A 242 -22.54 6.61 3.00
N TYR A 243 -21.32 6.88 2.52
CA TYR A 243 -21.06 7.96 1.56
C TYR A 243 -21.07 7.41 0.15
N TYR A 244 -21.56 8.24 -0.79
CA TYR A 244 -21.53 7.95 -2.22
C TYR A 244 -20.13 7.57 -2.72
N ASP A 245 -19.14 8.32 -2.22
CA ASP A 245 -17.72 8.15 -2.53
C ASP A 245 -17.09 6.96 -1.79
N GLY A 246 -17.81 6.37 -0.83
CA GLY A 246 -17.41 5.17 -0.12
C GLY A 246 -17.63 3.93 -0.96
N SER A 247 -16.57 3.19 -1.26
CA SER A 247 -16.64 2.07 -2.20
C SER A 247 -15.71 0.92 -1.94
N GLY A 248 -16.06 -0.26 -2.44
CA GLY A 248 -15.15 -1.40 -2.46
C GLY A 248 -13.97 -1.10 -3.38
N VAL A 249 -14.26 -0.71 -4.63
CA VAL A 249 -13.25 -0.34 -5.63
C VAL A 249 -13.67 0.91 -6.39
N TRP A 250 -12.72 1.81 -6.63
CA TRP A 250 -12.90 2.98 -7.49
C TRP A 250 -11.81 3.06 -8.55
N LEU A 251 -12.22 2.97 -9.81
CA LEU A 251 -11.37 3.11 -10.98
C LEU A 251 -11.58 4.50 -11.62
N SER A 252 -10.69 5.44 -11.34
CA SER A 252 -10.72 6.80 -11.88
C SER A 252 -9.67 6.97 -12.98
N LEU A 253 -10.10 7.37 -14.18
CA LEU A 253 -9.22 7.52 -15.36
C LEU A 253 -8.35 6.28 -15.61
N SER A 254 -8.88 5.10 -15.30
CA SER A 254 -8.15 3.84 -15.28
C SER A 254 -8.69 2.93 -16.37
N TYR A 255 -7.81 2.32 -17.17
CA TYR A 255 -8.22 1.69 -18.43
C TYR A 255 -7.68 0.27 -18.58
N TYR A 256 -8.44 -0.57 -19.28
CA TYR A 256 -8.04 -1.93 -19.64
C TYR A 256 -7.74 -2.83 -18.43
N SER A 257 -8.50 -2.66 -17.35
CA SER A 257 -8.34 -3.43 -16.12
C SER A 257 -9.20 -4.70 -16.14
N THR A 258 -8.69 -5.78 -15.55
CA THR A 258 -9.43 -7.01 -15.30
C THR A 258 -9.84 -7.09 -13.84
N PHE A 259 -11.09 -7.45 -13.57
CA PHE A 259 -11.67 -7.50 -12.22
C PHE A 259 -12.48 -8.79 -12.03
N LYS A 260 -11.89 -9.84 -11.45
CA LYS A 260 -12.55 -11.16 -11.37
C LYS A 260 -12.40 -11.84 -10.02
N ASN A 261 -13.39 -12.65 -9.66
CA ASN A 261 -13.39 -13.45 -8.43
C ASN A 261 -13.27 -12.63 -7.13
N ASN A 262 -13.61 -11.35 -7.14
CA ASN A 262 -13.53 -10.49 -5.96
C ASN A 262 -14.84 -10.52 -5.16
N ILE A 263 -14.76 -10.22 -3.86
CA ILE A 263 -15.91 -9.98 -2.99
C ILE A 263 -15.88 -8.52 -2.55
N LEU A 264 -16.88 -7.73 -2.95
CA LEU A 264 -17.09 -6.36 -2.47
C LEU A 264 -18.35 -6.32 -1.61
N TYR A 265 -18.16 -6.18 -0.31
CA TYR A 265 -19.22 -6.20 0.69
C TYR A 265 -19.29 -4.84 1.40
N ASN A 266 -20.29 -4.03 1.05
CA ASN A 266 -20.59 -2.79 1.75
C ASN A 266 -21.88 -2.94 2.56
N THR A 267 -21.81 -2.82 3.89
CA THR A 267 -23.02 -2.86 4.74
C THR A 267 -23.67 -1.50 4.93
N GLY A 268 -22.99 -0.44 4.52
CA GLY A 268 -23.58 0.89 4.41
C GLY A 268 -24.20 1.12 3.03
N GLU A 269 -24.57 2.37 2.79
CA GLU A 269 -25.26 2.81 1.56
C GLU A 269 -24.29 3.15 0.41
N GLY A 270 -22.98 3.01 0.62
CA GLY A 270 -21.98 3.31 -0.42
C GLY A 270 -22.02 2.33 -1.60
N ILE A 271 -21.54 2.80 -2.75
CA ILE A 271 -21.50 2.05 -4.01
C ILE A 271 -20.34 1.06 -4.00
N VAL A 272 -20.56 -0.20 -4.39
CA VAL A 272 -19.46 -1.19 -4.32
C VAL A 272 -18.38 -0.97 -5.39
N LEU A 273 -18.75 -0.57 -6.61
CA LEU A 273 -17.81 -0.33 -7.71
C LEU A 273 -18.03 1.03 -8.36
N HIS A 274 -16.96 1.83 -8.48
CA HIS A 274 -16.94 3.06 -9.28
C HIS A 274 -16.07 2.89 -10.52
N SER A 275 -16.60 3.27 -11.67
CA SER A 275 -15.88 3.37 -12.94
C SER A 275 -15.98 4.80 -13.47
N GLU A 276 -15.11 5.68 -12.97
CA GLU A 276 -15.12 7.10 -13.28
C GLU A 276 -14.21 7.41 -14.46
N ARG A 277 -14.80 7.83 -15.59
CA ARG A 277 -14.06 8.22 -16.81
C ARG A 277 -13.06 7.14 -17.24
N SER A 278 -13.47 5.88 -17.05
CA SER A 278 -12.68 4.67 -17.23
C SER A 278 -13.31 3.82 -18.34
N SER A 279 -12.53 2.98 -19.02
CA SER A 279 -13.05 2.07 -20.04
C SER A 279 -12.19 0.81 -20.21
N GLY A 280 -12.76 -0.21 -20.87
CA GLY A 280 -12.07 -1.48 -21.08
C GLY A 280 -12.00 -2.36 -19.81
N LEU A 281 -12.95 -2.20 -18.89
CA LEU A 281 -13.10 -3.10 -17.75
C LEU A 281 -13.57 -4.49 -18.22
N ASP A 282 -12.83 -5.53 -17.87
CA ASP A 282 -13.20 -6.94 -18.02
C ASP A 282 -13.56 -7.50 -16.63
N SER A 283 -14.85 -7.49 -16.31
CA SER A 283 -15.40 -7.85 -15.00
C SER A 283 -16.30 -9.08 -15.09
N ASP A 284 -16.02 -10.11 -14.31
CA ASP A 284 -16.89 -11.29 -14.19
C ASP A 284 -16.56 -12.15 -12.95
N HIS A 285 -17.50 -13.02 -12.54
CA HIS A 285 -17.36 -13.98 -11.43
C HIS A 285 -17.14 -13.32 -10.06
N ASN A 286 -17.69 -12.12 -9.86
CA ASN A 286 -17.55 -11.39 -8.59
C ASN A 286 -18.79 -11.55 -7.70
N VAL A 287 -18.63 -11.32 -6.41
CA VAL A 287 -19.74 -11.20 -5.45
C VAL A 287 -19.80 -9.76 -4.93
N PHE A 288 -20.98 -9.18 -4.98
CA PHE A 288 -21.24 -7.79 -4.64
C PHE A 288 -22.38 -7.69 -3.64
N TYR A 289 -22.31 -6.70 -2.76
CA TYR A 289 -23.42 -6.35 -1.89
C TYR A 289 -23.32 -4.90 -1.40
N SER A 290 -24.43 -4.18 -1.46
CA SER A 290 -24.64 -2.86 -0.85
C SER A 290 -26.07 -2.77 -0.33
N SER A 291 -26.30 -2.07 0.79
CA SER A 291 -27.65 -1.91 1.33
C SER A 291 -28.54 -1.04 0.44
N ASP A 292 -27.97 -0.16 -0.39
CA ASP A 292 -28.71 0.73 -1.29
C ASP A 292 -29.11 0.06 -2.62
N SER A 293 -28.74 -1.22 -2.83
CA SER A 293 -28.94 -1.96 -4.09
C SER A 293 -28.25 -1.36 -5.34
N VAL A 294 -27.55 -0.22 -5.20
CA VAL A 294 -26.71 0.36 -6.24
C VAL A 294 -25.39 -0.41 -6.31
N TYR A 295 -25.17 -1.05 -7.45
CA TYR A 295 -24.01 -1.89 -7.71
C TYR A 295 -22.83 -1.07 -8.24
N LEU A 296 -23.07 -0.30 -9.31
CA LEU A 296 -22.03 0.41 -10.05
C LEU A 296 -22.44 1.86 -10.32
N ALA A 297 -21.53 2.80 -10.07
CA ALA A 297 -21.59 4.15 -10.63
C ALA A 297 -20.55 4.31 -11.73
N SER A 298 -20.97 4.83 -12.88
CA SER A 298 -20.09 5.03 -14.04
C SER A 298 -20.28 6.41 -14.67
N THR A 299 -19.19 7.03 -15.11
CA THR A 299 -19.22 8.23 -15.97
C THR A 299 -18.53 7.97 -17.31
N PRO A 300 -19.06 8.49 -18.44
CA PRO A 300 -18.42 8.36 -19.74
C PRO A 300 -17.02 8.99 -19.79
N THR A 301 -16.16 8.51 -20.68
CA THR A 301 -14.87 9.14 -20.94
C THR A 301 -15.06 10.55 -21.52
N GLY A 302 -14.30 11.54 -21.03
CA GLY A 302 -14.30 12.91 -21.57
C GLY A 302 -15.33 13.87 -20.98
N THR A 303 -16.10 13.47 -19.97
CA THR A 303 -16.98 14.37 -19.19
C THR A 303 -16.29 14.87 -17.91
N ASN A 304 -16.71 16.04 -17.41
CA ASN A 304 -16.13 16.67 -16.21
C ASN A 304 -16.85 16.23 -14.92
N GLY A 305 -17.00 14.92 -14.67
CA GLY A 305 -17.45 14.38 -13.38
C GLY A 305 -18.90 14.66 -12.95
N GLU A 306 -19.64 15.51 -13.67
CA GLU A 306 -21.05 15.77 -13.38
C GLU A 306 -21.95 14.73 -14.07
N GLY A 307 -22.68 13.95 -13.27
CA GLY A 307 -23.70 13.01 -13.73
C GLY A 307 -23.24 11.56 -13.85
N TYR A 308 -23.00 10.90 -12.71
CA TYR A 308 -22.87 9.44 -12.68
C TYR A 308 -24.15 8.78 -13.17
N THR A 309 -24.00 7.73 -13.98
CA THR A 309 -25.08 6.78 -14.24
C THR A 309 -24.90 5.60 -13.31
N GLU A 310 -25.94 5.33 -12.53
CA GLU A 310 -25.97 4.21 -11.60
C GLU A 310 -26.64 3.00 -12.24
N TYR A 311 -26.12 1.83 -11.94
CA TYR A 311 -26.63 0.56 -12.41
C TYR A 311 -26.82 -0.38 -11.24
N ASN A 312 -27.94 -1.10 -11.22
CA ASN A 312 -28.00 -2.38 -10.53
C ASN A 312 -27.29 -3.46 -11.39
N LEU A 313 -27.04 -4.63 -10.82
CA LEU A 313 -26.31 -5.70 -11.51
C LEU A 313 -27.02 -6.15 -12.81
N ALA A 314 -28.35 -6.27 -12.80
CA ALA A 314 -29.10 -6.73 -13.97
C ALA A 314 -29.02 -5.75 -15.15
N ASP A 315 -29.12 -4.45 -14.88
CA ASP A 315 -29.00 -3.40 -15.88
C ASP A 315 -27.57 -3.34 -16.43
N TRP A 316 -26.56 -3.50 -15.58
CA TRP A 316 -25.17 -3.57 -16.00
C TRP A 316 -24.90 -4.79 -16.90
N GLN A 317 -25.40 -5.97 -16.52
CA GLN A 317 -25.30 -7.18 -17.32
C GLN A 317 -25.97 -7.03 -18.69
N ALA A 318 -27.12 -6.37 -18.76
CA ALA A 318 -27.86 -6.17 -20.00
C ALA A 318 -27.17 -5.15 -20.93
N THR A 319 -26.66 -4.05 -20.38
CA THR A 319 -26.11 -2.93 -21.15
C THR A 319 -24.66 -3.12 -21.53
N ALA A 320 -23.80 -3.49 -20.59
CA ALA A 320 -22.36 -3.61 -20.79
C ALA A 320 -21.91 -5.02 -21.20
N ARG A 321 -22.77 -6.04 -21.02
CA ARG A 321 -22.44 -7.46 -21.23
C ARG A 321 -21.25 -7.94 -20.38
N GLN A 322 -21.05 -7.29 -19.24
CA GLN A 322 -20.08 -7.66 -18.21
C GLN A 322 -20.80 -8.41 -17.08
N ASP A 323 -20.03 -9.00 -16.16
CA ASP A 323 -20.52 -9.57 -14.90
C ASP A 323 -21.62 -10.63 -15.05
N GLN A 324 -21.66 -11.37 -16.16
CA GLN A 324 -22.72 -12.34 -16.48
C GLN A 324 -22.82 -13.50 -15.48
N ASN A 325 -21.72 -13.81 -14.79
CA ASN A 325 -21.66 -14.84 -13.77
C ASN A 325 -21.37 -14.25 -12.38
N SER A 326 -21.48 -12.93 -12.22
CA SER A 326 -21.37 -12.25 -10.93
C SER A 326 -22.72 -12.29 -10.19
N LEU A 327 -22.66 -12.15 -8.86
CA LEU A 327 -23.82 -12.19 -7.97
C LEU A 327 -23.92 -10.91 -7.15
N PHE A 328 -25.14 -10.43 -6.92
CA PHE A 328 -25.44 -9.39 -5.94
C PHE A 328 -26.19 -10.01 -4.76
N ILE A 329 -25.46 -10.51 -3.76
CA ILE A 329 -26.00 -11.23 -2.60
C ILE A 329 -25.18 -10.91 -1.36
N ASP A 330 -25.81 -10.97 -0.18
CA ASP A 330 -25.11 -10.94 1.11
C ASP A 330 -24.26 -12.23 1.26
N PRO A 331 -22.92 -12.15 1.30
CA PRO A 331 -22.00 -13.29 1.15
C PRO A 331 -21.82 -14.20 2.38
#